data_AF-A0A9E0IKL1-F1
#
_entry.id   AF-A0A9E0IKL1-F1
#
_cell.length_a   1.000
_cell.length_b   1.000
_cell.length_c   1.000
_cell.angle_alpha   90.00
_cell.angle_beta   90.00
_cell.angle_gamma   90.00
#
_symmetry.space_group_name_H-M   'P 1'
#
loop_
_entity.id
_entity.type
_entity.pdbx_description
1 polymer ?
#
loop_
_entity_poly.entity_id
_entity_poly.type
_entity_poly.pdbx_seq_one_letter_code
_entity_poly.pdbx_strand_id
1 'polypeptide(L)'
;MRSFKTPSALILVAALGATVACKNRTRTEPAPTPAPATQPVHDITSPPTGDPIVAELTDPPFVPAPITRTKPAKVIVNLEVREITRPISDGVDYTFWTFGGVVPGKFIRVRQGDQVEFHLQNHPDSKMPHNIDLHAVTGPGGGAASSFTAPGHQSQFSFKAINPGLYIYHCATAPVPMHVANGMYGLILVEPPGGLPPVDREYYVVQGDFYTVGKYHQKGLQPFDMQKGIDEHPTYIVFNGSEGALVGDNALKAKVGERVRLYFGVGGPNVTSSFHVIGEIFDKVYYEGGSHFQENVQTTMVPAGGSTIVEFKVEVPGTYVLVDHSLFRAFNKGAVGMLKVEGPEDKATYSGKEVDSIYLSEKAGSTAAVGVATAAAAGGTLTPEMQIQAGAALFAGTCSSCHMPDGKGVPPVFPPLAASDFLTGKSKDEVIGVVLNGLSGKVTVNGAEYNSVMPPWSHLNDDDIANILTYVYSSFGNKKNTVSAKDVERVRATTKRPPGAGH
;
A
#
# COMPACT_ATOMS: atom_id res chain seq x y z
N MET A 1 53.58 30.78 7.84
CA MET A 1 54.68 31.47 7.13
C MET A 1 54.62 31.10 5.66
N ARG A 2 54.51 32.11 4.77
CA ARG A 2 54.86 32.21 3.31
C ARG A 2 54.45 31.04 2.39
N SER A 3 53.44 31.16 1.52
CA SER A 3 53.37 31.93 0.25
C SER A 3 54.35 31.44 -0.84
N PHE A 4 53.80 30.91 -1.94
CA PHE A 4 54.46 30.89 -3.25
C PHE A 4 53.47 31.34 -4.34
N LYS A 5 53.87 32.40 -5.05
CA LYS A 5 53.19 33.05 -6.17
C LYS A 5 53.64 32.43 -7.50
N THR A 6 52.70 32.25 -8.41
CA THR A 6 52.88 32.08 -9.86
C THR A 6 53.09 33.43 -10.56
N PRO A 7 53.83 33.49 -11.69
CA PRO A 7 53.72 34.61 -12.62
C PRO A 7 53.12 34.18 -13.98
N SER A 8 52.29 35.08 -14.51
CA SER A 8 51.78 35.10 -15.89
C SER A 8 52.81 35.66 -16.86
N ALA A 9 52.74 35.25 -18.14
CA ALA A 9 53.24 36.05 -19.26
C ALA A 9 52.35 35.85 -20.50
N LEU A 10 52.02 36.98 -21.11
CA LEU A 10 51.08 37.22 -22.21
C LEU A 10 51.92 37.69 -23.41
N ILE A 11 51.82 37.10 -24.61
CA ILE A 11 52.35 37.73 -25.84
C ILE A 11 51.38 37.56 -27.04
N LEU A 12 51.33 38.68 -27.76
CA LEU A 12 50.49 39.20 -28.82
C LEU A 12 50.38 38.39 -30.14
N VAL A 13 49.26 38.67 -30.81
CA VAL A 13 48.83 38.26 -32.16
C VAL A 13 49.65 38.92 -33.27
N ALA A 14 49.94 38.18 -34.35
CA ALA A 14 50.32 38.73 -35.65
C ALA A 14 49.39 38.17 -36.74
N ALA A 15 48.73 39.08 -37.46
CA ALA A 15 47.86 38.79 -38.60
C ALA A 15 48.66 38.85 -39.91
N LEU A 16 48.53 37.84 -40.77
CA LEU A 16 48.89 37.94 -42.19
C LEU A 16 47.70 37.48 -43.03
N GLY A 17 47.20 38.39 -43.86
CA GLY A 17 46.20 38.12 -44.88
C GLY A 17 46.83 37.53 -46.15
N ALA A 18 46.14 36.57 -46.75
CA ALA A 18 46.32 36.19 -48.14
C ALA A 18 44.94 36.02 -48.78
N THR A 19 44.65 36.89 -49.73
CA THR A 19 43.44 36.92 -50.56
C THR A 19 43.58 35.93 -51.72
N VAL A 20 42.67 34.95 -51.83
CA VAL A 20 42.49 34.16 -53.06
C VAL A 20 41.00 33.99 -53.37
N ALA A 21 40.59 34.69 -54.43
CA ALA A 21 39.53 34.48 -55.42
C ALA A 21 38.26 33.68 -55.04
N CYS A 22 37.13 34.39 -55.04
CA CYS A 22 35.78 33.84 -55.17
C CYS A 22 35.62 33.06 -56.47
N LYS A 23 35.23 31.78 -56.35
CA LYS A 23 34.56 31.02 -57.42
C LYS A 23 33.25 30.49 -56.84
N ASN A 24 32.14 31.05 -57.31
CA ASN A 24 30.78 30.67 -56.92
C ASN A 24 30.56 29.16 -57.10
N ARG A 25 30.50 28.43 -55.98
CA ARG A 25 29.75 27.18 -55.89
C ARG A 25 28.48 27.48 -55.12
N THR A 26 27.36 27.44 -55.81
CA THR A 26 26.02 27.40 -55.21
C THR A 26 25.97 26.21 -54.25
N ARG A 27 26.01 26.50 -52.95
CA ARG A 27 25.74 25.53 -51.89
C ARG A 27 24.22 25.43 -51.80
N THR A 28 23.67 24.33 -52.29
CA THR A 28 22.28 23.95 -52.00
C THR A 28 22.16 23.75 -50.49
N GLU A 29 21.30 24.55 -49.88
CA GLU A 29 20.88 24.42 -48.49
C GLU A 29 20.16 23.07 -48.33
N PRO A 30 20.44 22.27 -47.27
CA PRO A 30 19.64 21.09 -47.00
C PRO A 30 18.21 21.53 -46.66
N ALA A 31 17.22 20.85 -47.24
CA ALA A 31 15.82 21.12 -47.00
C ALA A 31 15.52 21.09 -45.48
N PRO A 32 14.70 22.02 -44.96
CA PRO A 32 14.35 22.03 -43.55
C PRO A 32 13.69 20.70 -43.18
N THR A 33 14.21 20.06 -42.12
CA THR A 33 13.60 18.90 -41.48
C THR A 33 12.14 19.23 -41.17
N PRO A 34 11.16 18.34 -41.45
CA PRO A 34 9.78 18.60 -41.09
C PRO A 34 9.70 18.84 -39.59
N ALA A 35 9.10 19.95 -39.18
CA ALA A 35 8.78 20.19 -37.78
C ALA A 35 7.97 18.99 -37.25
N PRO A 36 8.20 18.54 -36.01
CA PRO A 36 7.33 17.53 -35.39
C PRO A 36 5.89 18.04 -35.46
N ALA A 37 4.97 17.16 -35.86
CA ALA A 37 3.55 17.49 -35.98
C ALA A 37 3.07 18.14 -34.68
N THR A 38 2.71 19.42 -34.75
CA THR A 38 2.07 20.14 -33.65
C THR A 38 0.77 19.42 -33.33
N GLN A 39 0.69 18.84 -32.13
CA GLN A 39 -0.57 18.37 -31.57
C GLN A 39 -1.58 19.51 -31.68
N PRO A 40 -2.84 19.27 -32.09
CA PRO A 40 -3.84 20.32 -32.14
C PRO A 40 -3.95 20.94 -30.75
N VAL A 41 -3.74 22.26 -30.68
CA VAL A 41 -3.96 23.03 -29.44
C VAL A 41 -5.45 22.96 -29.16
N HIS A 42 -5.87 21.99 -28.35
CA HIS A 42 -7.23 21.94 -27.84
C HIS A 42 -7.49 23.23 -27.05
N ASP A 43 -8.57 23.93 -27.37
CA ASP A 43 -8.92 25.20 -26.72
C ASP A 43 -9.23 24.95 -25.24
N ILE A 44 -8.19 25.10 -24.42
CA ILE A 44 -8.24 25.11 -22.96
C ILE A 44 -8.41 26.53 -22.41
N THR A 45 -8.67 27.53 -23.25
CA THR A 45 -8.76 28.95 -22.84
C THR A 45 -10.19 29.43 -22.74
N SER A 46 -11.08 28.91 -23.59
CA SER A 46 -12.50 29.26 -23.53
C SER A 46 -13.16 28.86 -22.21
N PRO A 47 -14.07 29.69 -21.67
CA PRO A 47 -14.89 29.32 -20.52
C PRO A 47 -15.83 28.16 -20.89
N PRO A 48 -16.11 27.24 -19.97
CA PRO A 48 -17.01 26.12 -20.26
C PRO A 48 -18.40 26.64 -20.59
N THR A 49 -19.00 26.04 -21.63
CA THR A 49 -20.36 26.34 -22.10
C THR A 49 -21.29 25.19 -21.76
N GLY A 50 -22.47 25.49 -21.22
CA GLY A 50 -23.49 24.49 -20.85
C GLY A 50 -23.78 24.45 -19.35
N ASP A 51 -24.70 23.57 -18.96
CA ASP A 51 -25.10 23.42 -17.57
C ASP A 51 -23.98 22.78 -16.72
N PRO A 52 -23.84 23.16 -15.43
CA PRO A 52 -22.88 22.52 -14.52
C PRO A 52 -23.17 21.03 -14.35
N ILE A 53 -22.10 20.23 -14.27
CA ILE A 53 -22.16 18.78 -14.06
C ILE A 53 -21.71 18.49 -12.63
N VAL A 54 -22.48 17.72 -11.86
CA VAL A 54 -22.01 17.21 -10.57
C VAL A 54 -21.14 15.97 -10.82
N ALA A 55 -19.91 15.97 -10.30
CA ALA A 55 -18.99 14.86 -10.44
C ALA A 55 -19.50 13.61 -9.70
N GLU A 56 -19.44 12.46 -10.36
CA GLU A 56 -19.59 11.17 -9.71
C GLU A 56 -18.26 10.80 -9.05
N LEU A 57 -18.31 10.55 -7.74
CA LEU A 57 -17.15 10.14 -6.94
C LEU A 57 -17.33 8.69 -6.49
N THR A 58 -16.28 7.88 -6.55
CA THR A 58 -16.34 6.46 -6.17
C THR A 58 -15.47 6.16 -4.95
N ASP A 59 -15.89 5.20 -4.14
CA ASP A 59 -15.07 4.66 -3.05
C ASP A 59 -14.02 3.69 -3.60
N PRO A 60 -12.85 3.55 -2.95
CA PRO A 60 -11.88 2.52 -3.32
C PRO A 60 -12.49 1.11 -3.16
N PRO A 61 -12.14 0.14 -4.03
CA PRO A 61 -11.15 0.23 -5.10
C PRO A 61 -11.73 0.63 -6.47
N PHE A 62 -12.89 1.27 -6.52
CA PHE A 62 -13.58 1.59 -7.78
C PHE A 62 -13.19 2.96 -8.32
N VAL A 63 -13.33 3.12 -9.64
CA VAL A 63 -13.01 4.35 -10.39
C VAL A 63 -14.29 4.83 -11.08
N PRO A 64 -14.57 6.15 -11.17
CA PRO A 64 -15.70 6.67 -11.93
C PRO A 64 -15.57 6.33 -13.42
N ALA A 65 -16.69 6.21 -14.13
CA ALA A 65 -16.69 5.86 -15.55
C ALA A 65 -15.88 6.85 -16.42
N PRO A 66 -15.29 6.40 -17.55
CA PRO A 66 -14.60 7.27 -18.48
C PRO A 66 -15.45 8.43 -18.99
N ILE A 67 -14.84 9.60 -19.08
CA ILE A 67 -15.51 10.80 -19.53
C ILE A 67 -15.73 10.73 -21.05
N THR A 68 -17.00 10.74 -21.48
CA THR A 68 -17.38 10.62 -22.90
C THR A 68 -17.50 11.96 -23.64
N ARG A 69 -17.43 13.09 -22.93
CA ARG A 69 -17.59 14.43 -23.53
C ARG A 69 -16.32 14.91 -24.22
N THR A 70 -16.51 15.69 -25.28
CA THR A 70 -15.43 16.22 -26.12
C THR A 70 -15.05 17.66 -25.80
N LYS A 71 -15.80 18.34 -24.92
CA LYS A 71 -15.60 19.74 -24.55
C LYS A 71 -15.43 19.90 -23.03
N PRO A 72 -14.67 20.92 -22.58
CA PRO A 72 -14.62 21.32 -21.17
C PRO A 72 -16.00 21.64 -20.59
N ALA A 73 -16.20 21.36 -19.30
CA ALA A 73 -17.44 21.67 -18.58
C ALA A 73 -17.14 22.41 -17.26
N LYS A 74 -18.18 23.00 -16.66
CA LYS A 74 -18.14 23.35 -15.24
C LYS A 74 -18.49 22.08 -14.45
N VAL A 75 -17.58 21.62 -13.61
CA VAL A 75 -17.72 20.38 -12.84
C VAL A 75 -17.77 20.71 -11.34
N ILE A 76 -18.89 20.39 -10.69
CA ILE A 76 -19.09 20.58 -9.26
C ILE A 76 -18.65 19.32 -8.53
N VAL A 77 -17.68 19.44 -7.64
CA VAL A 77 -17.20 18.34 -6.79
C VAL A 77 -17.64 18.60 -5.36
N ASN A 78 -18.44 17.70 -4.79
CA ASN A 78 -18.86 17.76 -3.39
C ASN A 78 -18.15 16.66 -2.61
N LEU A 79 -17.34 17.05 -1.63
CA LEU A 79 -16.58 16.12 -0.80
C LEU A 79 -16.72 16.48 0.67
N GLU A 80 -17.07 15.49 1.49
CA GLU A 80 -17.26 15.67 2.92
C GLU A 80 -16.14 14.99 3.71
N VAL A 81 -15.56 15.70 4.66
CA VAL A 81 -14.59 15.17 5.62
C VAL A 81 -15.31 14.51 6.80
N ARG A 82 -14.84 13.33 7.20
CA ARG A 82 -15.32 12.60 8.38
C ARG A 82 -14.16 12.04 9.19
N GLU A 83 -14.22 12.24 10.51
CA GLU A 83 -13.41 11.51 11.48
C GLU A 83 -14.17 10.27 11.98
N ILE A 84 -13.62 9.08 11.78
CA ILE A 84 -14.31 7.81 12.01
C ILE A 84 -13.37 6.76 12.59
N THR A 85 -13.84 6.02 13.59
CA THR A 85 -13.12 4.85 14.11
C THR A 85 -13.48 3.62 13.27
N ARG A 86 -12.47 2.98 12.67
CA ARG A 86 -12.61 1.74 11.91
C ARG A 86 -11.43 0.80 12.16
N PRO A 87 -11.56 -0.50 11.83
CA PRO A 87 -10.44 -1.42 11.92
C PRO A 87 -9.32 -1.06 10.92
N ILE A 88 -8.07 -0.99 11.39
CA ILE A 88 -6.86 -0.98 10.54
C ILE A 88 -6.32 -2.40 10.32
N SER A 89 -6.61 -3.30 11.27
CA SER A 89 -6.29 -4.72 11.26
C SER A 89 -7.29 -5.47 12.16
N ASP A 90 -7.31 -6.79 12.13
CA ASP A 90 -8.28 -7.59 12.90
C ASP A 90 -8.14 -7.37 14.41
N GLY A 91 -9.19 -6.85 15.02
CA GLY A 91 -9.21 -6.50 16.44
C GLY A 91 -8.40 -5.25 16.80
N VAL A 92 -7.93 -4.48 15.81
CA VAL A 92 -7.19 -3.23 15.99
C VAL A 92 -7.98 -2.09 15.35
N ASP A 93 -8.52 -1.20 16.18
CA ASP A 93 -9.24 -0.02 15.72
C ASP A 93 -8.30 1.19 15.63
N TYR A 94 -8.60 2.09 14.70
CA TYR A 94 -7.89 3.35 14.52
C TYR A 94 -8.89 4.46 14.19
N THR A 95 -8.63 5.67 14.69
CA THR A 95 -9.44 6.85 14.36
C THR A 95 -8.90 7.50 13.10
N PHE A 96 -9.50 7.15 11.96
CA PHE A 96 -9.18 7.71 10.66
C PHE A 96 -9.82 9.08 10.48
N TRP A 97 -9.11 9.95 9.76
CA TRP A 97 -9.65 11.18 9.21
C TRP A 97 -9.72 11.00 7.70
N THR A 98 -10.90 11.19 7.11
CA THR A 98 -11.19 10.69 5.77
C THR A 98 -11.84 11.75 4.91
N PHE A 99 -11.55 11.70 3.60
CA PHE A 99 -12.33 12.42 2.60
C PHE A 99 -13.41 11.50 2.03
N GLY A 100 -14.60 11.54 2.61
CA GLY A 100 -15.77 10.78 2.16
C GLY A 100 -16.06 9.49 2.92
N GLY A 101 -15.50 9.31 4.13
CA GLY A 101 -15.80 8.17 5.01
C GLY A 101 -14.96 6.90 4.77
N VAL A 102 -13.95 6.99 3.89
CA VAL A 102 -13.10 5.87 3.45
C VAL A 102 -11.65 6.32 3.29
N VAL A 103 -10.72 5.36 3.35
CA VAL A 103 -9.28 5.57 3.09
C VAL A 103 -8.83 4.61 1.98
N PRO A 104 -8.23 5.10 0.88
CA PRO A 104 -8.13 6.52 0.53
C PRO A 104 -9.51 7.16 0.35
N GLY A 105 -9.54 8.49 0.29
CA GLY A 105 -10.75 9.24 0.01
C GLY A 105 -11.32 8.98 -1.38
N LYS A 106 -12.51 9.50 -1.66
CA LYS A 106 -13.22 9.25 -2.91
C LYS A 106 -12.43 9.64 -4.16
N PHE A 107 -12.39 8.76 -5.16
CA PHE A 107 -11.75 9.05 -6.44
C PHE A 107 -12.51 10.15 -7.19
N ILE A 108 -11.78 11.14 -7.69
CA ILE A 108 -12.33 12.24 -8.49
C ILE A 108 -11.88 12.08 -9.95
N ARG A 109 -12.80 12.15 -10.91
CA ARG A 109 -12.48 12.07 -12.35
C ARG A 109 -13.00 13.30 -13.08
N VAL A 110 -12.08 14.07 -13.66
CA VAL A 110 -12.35 15.28 -14.44
C VAL A 110 -11.57 15.23 -15.75
N ARG A 111 -11.80 16.18 -16.66
CA ARG A 111 -11.10 16.28 -17.94
C ARG A 111 -10.26 17.55 -17.97
N GLN A 112 -9.13 17.48 -18.66
CA GLN A 112 -8.32 18.66 -18.94
C GLN A 112 -9.19 19.76 -19.60
N GLY A 113 -9.06 20.96 -19.07
CA GLY A 113 -9.78 22.17 -19.46
C GLY A 113 -11.01 22.48 -18.60
N ASP A 114 -11.49 21.54 -17.78
CA ASP A 114 -12.66 21.78 -16.93
C ASP A 114 -12.46 22.93 -15.95
N GLN A 115 -13.54 23.67 -15.70
CA GLN A 115 -13.64 24.54 -14.55
C GLN A 115 -14.24 23.74 -13.40
N VAL A 116 -13.41 23.33 -12.45
CA VAL A 116 -13.86 22.62 -11.26
C VAL A 116 -14.30 23.63 -10.21
N GLU A 117 -15.52 23.48 -9.71
CA GLU A 117 -16.04 24.16 -8.52
C GLU A 117 -16.04 23.14 -7.38
N PHE A 118 -15.13 23.31 -6.43
CA PHE A 118 -14.88 22.34 -5.38
C PHE A 118 -15.52 22.80 -4.07
N HIS A 119 -16.37 21.94 -3.50
CA HIS A 119 -17.05 22.14 -2.23
C HIS A 119 -16.51 21.13 -1.22
N LEU A 120 -15.86 21.63 -0.17
CA LEU A 120 -15.40 20.81 0.94
C LEU A 120 -16.31 21.04 2.15
N GLN A 121 -17.00 19.99 2.60
CA GLN A 121 -17.75 20.00 3.86
C GLN A 121 -16.89 19.36 4.95
N ASN A 122 -16.98 19.86 6.19
CA ASN A 122 -16.43 19.17 7.34
C ASN A 122 -17.58 18.75 8.26
N HIS A 123 -17.76 17.44 8.45
CA HIS A 123 -18.88 16.91 9.22
C HIS A 123 -18.94 17.56 10.63
N PRO A 124 -20.14 17.85 11.17
CA PRO A 124 -20.27 18.46 12.50
C PRO A 124 -19.62 17.67 13.64
N ASP A 125 -19.51 16.34 13.47
CA ASP A 125 -18.90 15.47 14.50
C ASP A 125 -17.37 15.53 14.53
N SER A 126 -16.72 16.05 13.48
CA SER A 126 -15.27 16.20 13.43
C SER A 126 -14.75 17.07 14.58
N LYS A 127 -13.55 16.79 15.06
CA LYS A 127 -12.90 17.55 16.13
C LYS A 127 -11.88 18.53 15.59
N MET A 128 -11.33 18.27 14.40
CA MET A 128 -10.31 19.09 13.77
C MET A 128 -10.88 19.90 12.60
N PRO A 129 -10.33 21.11 12.35
CA PRO A 129 -10.52 21.75 11.06
C PRO A 129 -9.77 20.96 9.99
N HIS A 130 -10.28 21.05 8.77
CA HIS A 130 -9.70 20.38 7.61
C HIS A 130 -9.72 21.30 6.39
N ASN A 131 -8.84 21.02 5.44
CA ASN A 131 -8.78 21.65 4.13
C ASN A 131 -8.27 20.64 3.11
N ILE A 132 -8.02 21.08 1.88
CA ILE A 132 -7.52 20.21 0.83
C ILE A 132 -6.46 20.92 -0.03
N ASP A 133 -5.39 20.19 -0.33
CA ASP A 133 -4.43 20.46 -1.39
C ASP A 133 -4.61 19.36 -2.44
N LEU A 134 -4.97 19.74 -3.66
CA LEU A 134 -5.02 18.82 -4.80
C LEU A 134 -3.83 19.12 -5.72
N HIS A 135 -2.97 18.12 -5.98
CA HIS A 135 -1.79 18.33 -6.82
C HIS A 135 -2.12 18.64 -8.28
N ALA A 136 -3.37 18.42 -8.70
CA ALA A 136 -3.90 18.85 -10.01
C ALA A 136 -4.08 20.38 -10.13
N VAL A 137 -4.07 21.12 -9.02
CA VAL A 137 -4.39 22.56 -8.98
C VAL A 137 -3.15 23.40 -9.25
N THR A 138 -3.25 24.30 -10.22
CA THR A 138 -2.28 25.39 -10.40
C THR A 138 -2.73 26.63 -9.64
N GLY A 139 -2.29 26.74 -8.38
CA GLY A 139 -2.61 27.86 -7.49
C GLY A 139 -1.92 27.67 -6.12
N PRO A 140 -1.76 28.74 -5.31
CA PRO A 140 -1.08 28.64 -4.03
C PRO A 140 -1.69 27.58 -3.10
N GLY A 141 -0.85 26.66 -2.62
CA GLY A 141 -1.23 25.58 -1.71
C GLY A 141 -2.27 24.60 -2.28
N GLY A 142 -2.44 24.54 -3.60
CA GLY A 142 -3.37 23.61 -4.25
C GLY A 142 -4.84 23.73 -3.82
N GLY A 143 -5.23 24.88 -3.26
CA GLY A 143 -6.57 25.12 -2.69
C GLY A 143 -6.62 25.19 -1.16
N ALA A 144 -5.52 24.92 -0.45
CA ALA A 144 -5.48 24.77 1.01
C ALA A 144 -6.03 25.98 1.78
N ALA A 145 -5.65 27.21 1.39
CA ALA A 145 -6.10 28.42 2.06
C ALA A 145 -7.59 28.71 1.80
N SER A 146 -8.08 28.40 0.61
CA SER A 146 -9.47 28.63 0.19
C SER A 146 -10.44 27.52 0.61
N SER A 147 -9.92 26.45 1.20
CA SER A 147 -10.68 25.28 1.63
C SER A 147 -10.59 25.00 3.13
N PHE A 148 -10.04 25.93 3.93
CA PHE A 148 -10.08 25.81 5.39
C PHE A 148 -11.53 25.73 5.87
N THR A 149 -11.87 24.63 6.53
CA THR A 149 -13.24 24.27 6.89
C THR A 149 -13.27 23.73 8.33
N ALA A 150 -13.79 24.55 9.24
CA ALA A 150 -14.05 24.14 10.62
C ALA A 150 -15.19 23.09 10.67
N PRO A 151 -15.30 22.27 11.73
CA PRO A 151 -16.41 21.33 11.88
C PRO A 151 -17.78 22.00 11.71
N GLY A 152 -18.68 21.34 10.99
CA GLY A 152 -20.03 21.82 10.67
C GLY A 152 -20.10 22.93 9.62
N HIS A 153 -18.98 23.29 8.99
CA HIS A 153 -18.93 24.31 7.94
C HIS A 153 -18.68 23.69 6.57
N GLN A 154 -18.82 24.53 5.54
CA GLN A 154 -18.46 24.23 4.16
C GLN A 154 -17.66 25.40 3.58
N SER A 155 -16.61 25.06 2.84
CA SER A 155 -15.82 26.00 2.05
C SER A 155 -15.89 25.65 0.57
N GLN A 156 -15.67 26.65 -0.29
CA GLN A 156 -15.68 26.47 -1.73
C GLN A 156 -14.56 27.25 -2.41
N PHE A 157 -14.03 26.69 -3.48
CA PHE A 157 -13.14 27.40 -4.40
C PHE A 157 -13.29 26.85 -5.81
N SER A 158 -12.67 27.50 -6.80
CA SER A 158 -12.71 27.02 -8.17
C SER A 158 -11.33 27.05 -8.80
N PHE A 159 -11.05 26.07 -9.65
CA PHE A 159 -9.80 25.98 -10.40
C PHE A 159 -10.04 25.42 -11.80
N LYS A 160 -9.15 25.74 -12.73
CA LYS A 160 -9.15 25.12 -14.06
C LYS A 160 -8.19 23.92 -14.06
N ALA A 161 -8.66 22.76 -14.48
CA ALA A 161 -7.84 21.55 -14.56
C ALA A 161 -6.96 21.60 -15.82
N ILE A 162 -5.81 22.28 -15.76
CA ILE A 162 -4.98 22.55 -16.95
C ILE A 162 -3.93 21.47 -17.24
N ASN A 163 -3.61 20.61 -16.28
CA ASN A 163 -2.59 19.57 -16.39
C ASN A 163 -3.26 18.19 -16.41
N PRO A 164 -3.14 17.40 -17.50
CA PRO A 164 -3.65 16.04 -17.53
C PRO A 164 -2.70 15.11 -16.76
N GLY A 165 -3.27 14.15 -16.05
CA GLY A 165 -2.51 13.19 -15.26
C GLY A 165 -3.28 12.65 -14.07
N LEU A 166 -2.63 11.76 -13.32
CA LEU A 166 -3.12 11.24 -12.06
C LEU A 166 -2.41 11.96 -10.91
N TYR A 167 -3.17 12.49 -9.97
CA TYR A 167 -2.65 13.36 -8.92
C TYR A 167 -3.16 12.93 -7.55
N ILE A 168 -2.29 12.98 -6.55
CA ILE A 168 -2.71 12.91 -5.15
C ILE A 168 -3.47 14.20 -4.80
N TYR A 169 -4.46 14.05 -3.94
CA TYR A 169 -4.91 15.15 -3.09
C TYR A 169 -4.77 14.72 -1.63
N HIS A 170 -4.53 15.67 -0.73
CA HIS A 170 -4.45 15.40 0.70
C HIS A 170 -4.86 16.62 1.54
N CYS A 171 -5.04 16.42 2.84
CA CYS A 171 -5.26 17.53 3.76
C CYS A 171 -3.97 18.35 3.92
N ALA A 172 -4.11 19.65 4.10
CA ALA A 172 -3.02 20.62 4.25
C ALA A 172 -3.21 21.51 5.50
N THR A 173 -3.86 20.96 6.53
CA THR A 173 -4.08 21.64 7.82
C THR A 173 -2.96 21.29 8.78
N ALA A 174 -2.41 22.26 9.50
CA ALA A 174 -1.34 22.02 10.46
C ALA A 174 -1.86 21.27 11.71
N PRO A 175 -1.14 20.23 12.21
CA PRO A 175 0.10 19.65 11.68
C PRO A 175 -0.15 18.72 10.48
N VAL A 176 0.32 19.10 9.29
CA VAL A 176 0.01 18.41 8.03
C VAL A 176 0.31 16.91 8.07
N PRO A 177 1.49 16.45 8.55
CA PRO A 177 1.79 15.02 8.57
C PRO A 177 0.81 14.20 9.41
N MET A 178 0.26 14.75 10.50
CA MET A 178 -0.74 14.06 11.32
C MET A 178 -2.03 13.84 10.54
N HIS A 179 -2.50 14.87 9.81
CA HIS A 179 -3.70 14.73 9.00
C HIS A 179 -3.54 13.68 7.90
N VAL A 180 -2.39 13.69 7.20
CA VAL A 180 -2.08 12.70 6.16
C VAL A 180 -1.94 11.31 6.75
N ALA A 181 -1.19 11.14 7.85
CA ALA A 181 -1.01 9.87 8.57
C ALA A 181 -2.33 9.27 9.06
N ASN A 182 -3.33 10.11 9.36
CA ASN A 182 -4.66 9.65 9.76
C ASN A 182 -5.55 9.20 8.58
N GLY A 183 -5.04 9.23 7.33
CA GLY A 183 -5.74 8.73 6.14
C GLY A 183 -6.30 9.80 5.20
N MET A 184 -5.99 11.09 5.41
CA MET A 184 -6.54 12.18 4.60
C MET A 184 -5.80 12.36 3.27
N TYR A 185 -5.95 11.40 2.37
CA TYR A 185 -5.43 11.44 1.02
C TYR A 185 -6.34 10.68 0.04
N GLY A 186 -6.27 11.03 -1.24
CA GLY A 186 -6.93 10.30 -2.32
C GLY A 186 -6.40 10.69 -3.69
N LEU A 187 -7.07 10.27 -4.76
CA LEU A 187 -6.64 10.53 -6.15
C LEU A 187 -7.68 11.33 -6.94
N ILE A 188 -7.17 12.27 -7.73
CA ILE A 188 -7.89 12.94 -8.79
C ILE A 188 -7.24 12.64 -10.14
N LEU A 189 -8.02 12.11 -11.07
CA LEU A 189 -7.63 11.92 -12.46
C LEU A 189 -8.12 13.10 -13.30
N VAL A 190 -7.18 13.76 -13.98
CA VAL A 190 -7.47 14.74 -15.03
C VAL A 190 -7.22 14.06 -16.37
N GLU A 191 -8.29 13.57 -17.02
CA GLU A 191 -8.18 12.91 -18.31
C GLU A 191 -7.68 13.86 -19.40
N PRO A 192 -6.82 13.38 -20.32
CA PRO A 192 -6.45 14.15 -21.49
C PRO A 192 -7.69 14.38 -22.40
N PRO A 193 -7.66 15.36 -23.32
CA PRO A 193 -8.81 15.73 -24.14
C PRO A 193 -9.41 14.59 -24.96
N GLY A 194 -8.57 13.63 -25.38
CA GLY A 194 -8.96 12.43 -26.13
C GLY A 194 -9.32 11.22 -25.26
N GLY A 195 -9.32 11.37 -23.93
CA GLY A 195 -9.49 10.27 -22.98
C GLY A 195 -8.27 9.34 -22.91
N LEU A 196 -8.32 8.40 -21.97
CA LEU A 196 -7.34 7.31 -21.90
C LEU A 196 -7.76 6.15 -22.83
N PRO A 197 -6.82 5.35 -23.35
CA PRO A 197 -7.15 4.12 -24.08
C PRO A 197 -8.10 3.22 -23.25
N PRO A 198 -9.11 2.59 -23.85
CA PRO A 198 -10.01 1.72 -23.11
C PRO A 198 -9.28 0.47 -22.60
N VAL A 199 -9.67 0.01 -21.41
CA VAL A 199 -9.25 -1.24 -20.78
C VAL A 199 -10.49 -1.94 -20.23
N ASP A 200 -10.38 -3.23 -19.91
CA ASP A 200 -11.51 -4.02 -19.40
C ASP A 200 -11.77 -3.75 -17.90
N ARG A 201 -10.72 -3.44 -17.14
CA ARG A 201 -10.79 -3.17 -15.69
C ARG A 201 -9.98 -1.94 -15.31
N GLU A 202 -10.59 -1.06 -14.51
CA GLU A 202 -9.92 0.08 -13.86
C GLU A 202 -10.06 -0.06 -12.34
N TYR A 203 -8.95 0.02 -11.60
CA TYR A 203 -8.95 -0.07 -10.14
C TYR A 203 -8.17 1.06 -9.48
N TYR A 204 -8.59 1.38 -8.26
CA TYR A 204 -8.07 2.44 -7.43
C TYR A 204 -7.38 1.89 -6.17
N VAL A 205 -6.07 2.10 -6.07
CA VAL A 205 -5.25 1.60 -4.96
C VAL A 205 -4.33 2.70 -4.44
N VAL A 206 -4.30 2.94 -3.13
CA VAL A 206 -3.37 3.89 -2.51
C VAL A 206 -2.67 3.25 -1.33
N GLN A 207 -1.34 3.37 -1.30
CA GLN A 207 -0.51 3.00 -0.17
C GLN A 207 -0.47 4.15 0.85
N GLY A 208 -0.57 3.81 2.14
CA GLY A 208 -0.31 4.72 3.24
C GLY A 208 0.48 4.06 4.36
N ASP A 209 1.31 4.86 5.03
CA ASP A 209 2.07 4.48 6.22
C ASP A 209 1.45 5.07 7.49
N PHE A 210 1.15 4.20 8.46
CA PHE A 210 0.41 4.53 9.68
C PHE A 210 1.26 4.30 10.94
N TYR A 211 1.05 5.17 11.93
CA TYR A 211 1.89 5.27 13.11
C TYR A 211 1.03 5.10 14.35
N THR A 212 0.98 3.90 14.91
CA THR A 212 0.22 3.60 16.12
C THR A 212 1.12 3.63 17.33
N VAL A 213 0.61 4.00 18.51
CA VAL A 213 1.37 3.91 19.77
C VAL A 213 1.74 2.46 20.07
N GLY A 214 0.76 1.55 19.99
CA GLY A 214 0.99 0.11 20.11
C GLY A 214 1.83 -0.45 18.96
N LYS A 215 2.30 -1.69 19.14
CA LYS A 215 2.99 -2.44 18.09
C LYS A 215 2.02 -3.03 17.08
N TYR A 216 2.57 -3.54 15.97
CA TYR A 216 1.80 -4.24 14.94
C TYR A 216 0.96 -5.37 15.56
N HIS A 217 -0.30 -5.46 15.14
CA HIS A 217 -1.35 -6.36 15.64
C HIS A 217 -1.73 -6.22 17.12
N GLN A 218 -1.21 -5.22 17.85
CA GLN A 218 -1.65 -4.97 19.22
C GLN A 218 -3.11 -4.53 19.24
N LYS A 219 -3.98 -5.35 19.84
CA LYS A 219 -5.44 -5.17 19.83
C LYS A 219 -5.91 -3.90 20.54
N GLY A 220 -7.14 -3.51 20.22
CA GLY A 220 -7.83 -2.35 20.79
C GLY A 220 -7.70 -1.10 19.93
N LEU A 221 -8.26 0.02 20.42
CA LEU A 221 -8.15 1.32 19.77
C LEU A 221 -6.74 1.87 19.91
N GLN A 222 -6.05 2.05 18.79
CA GLN A 222 -4.69 2.56 18.72
C GLN A 222 -4.66 4.06 18.44
N PRO A 223 -4.06 4.88 19.32
CA PRO A 223 -3.80 6.29 19.03
C PRO A 223 -2.68 6.47 18.00
N PHE A 224 -2.66 7.64 17.34
CA PHE A 224 -1.54 8.10 16.52
C PHE A 224 -0.28 8.35 17.38
N ASP A 225 0.89 7.93 16.87
CA ASP A 225 2.21 8.18 17.47
C ASP A 225 3.01 9.17 16.62
N MET A 226 3.13 10.41 17.10
CA MET A 226 3.85 11.47 16.40
C MET A 226 5.35 11.17 16.29
N GLN A 227 5.97 10.56 17.32
CA GLN A 227 7.41 10.34 17.30
C GLN A 227 7.78 9.27 16.28
N LYS A 228 7.00 8.18 16.20
CA LYS A 228 7.17 7.19 15.13
C LYS A 228 6.97 7.81 13.74
N GLY A 229 6.06 8.78 13.62
CA GLY A 229 5.86 9.58 12.41
C GLY A 229 7.08 10.40 12.01
N ILE A 230 7.69 11.11 12.96
CA ILE A 230 8.91 11.90 12.75
C ILE A 230 10.10 11.01 12.40
N ASP A 231 10.21 9.84 13.04
CA ASP A 231 11.30 8.90 12.80
C ASP A 231 11.11 8.05 11.52
N GLU A 232 10.02 8.24 10.79
CA GLU A 232 9.64 7.44 9.62
C GLU A 232 9.61 5.93 9.92
N HIS A 233 9.14 5.58 11.12
CA HIS A 233 9.05 4.22 11.62
C HIS A 233 7.58 3.75 11.70
N PRO A 234 6.90 3.51 10.56
CA PRO A 234 5.50 3.15 10.56
C PRO A 234 5.27 1.79 11.17
N THR A 235 4.13 1.65 11.85
CA THR A 235 3.70 0.40 12.44
C THR A 235 2.93 -0.45 11.43
N TYR A 236 2.12 0.19 10.58
CA TYR A 236 1.43 -0.43 9.46
C TYR A 236 1.79 0.30 8.17
N ILE A 237 1.86 -0.45 7.08
CA ILE A 237 1.87 0.10 5.72
C ILE A 237 0.86 -0.74 4.96
N VAL A 238 -0.20 -0.12 4.45
CA VAL A 238 -1.36 -0.84 3.91
C VAL A 238 -1.81 -0.21 2.61
N PHE A 239 -2.45 -1.02 1.78
CA PHE A 239 -3.25 -0.51 0.66
C PHE A 239 -4.68 -0.28 1.14
N ASN A 240 -5.28 0.83 0.74
CA ASN A 240 -6.68 1.14 1.00
C ASN A 240 -7.08 1.06 2.49
N GLY A 241 -6.18 1.57 3.35
CA GLY A 241 -6.49 1.91 4.74
C GLY A 241 -6.47 0.76 5.76
N SER A 242 -6.42 -0.50 5.35
CA SER A 242 -6.33 -1.64 6.27
C SER A 242 -5.68 -2.87 5.63
N GLU A 243 -5.14 -3.78 6.44
CA GLU A 243 -4.46 -5.00 5.94
C GLU A 243 -5.38 -5.95 5.16
N GLY A 244 -6.68 -5.91 5.48
CA GLY A 244 -7.73 -6.72 4.87
C GLY A 244 -8.36 -6.13 3.61
N ALA A 245 -7.98 -4.90 3.23
CA ALA A 245 -8.76 -4.10 2.28
C ALA A 245 -8.83 -4.68 0.87
N LEU A 246 -7.78 -5.41 0.44
CA LEU A 246 -7.65 -5.94 -0.92
C LEU A 246 -7.25 -7.42 -0.94
N VAL A 247 -7.50 -8.18 0.13
CA VAL A 247 -7.12 -9.59 0.24
C VAL A 247 -8.35 -10.49 0.39
N GLY A 248 -8.19 -11.79 0.09
CA GLY A 248 -9.26 -12.77 0.26
C GLY A 248 -10.47 -12.45 -0.61
N ASP A 249 -11.63 -12.25 0.01
CA ASP A 249 -12.89 -11.95 -0.69
C ASP A 249 -12.95 -10.51 -1.21
N ASN A 250 -12.12 -9.62 -0.65
CA ASN A 250 -11.99 -8.22 -1.07
C ASN A 250 -10.98 -8.03 -2.22
N ALA A 251 -10.38 -9.11 -2.72
CA ALA A 251 -9.43 -9.05 -3.82
C ALA A 251 -10.06 -8.41 -5.07
N LEU A 252 -9.22 -7.67 -5.81
CA LEU A 252 -9.54 -7.20 -7.14
C LEU A 252 -9.80 -8.40 -8.06
N LYS A 253 -10.61 -8.22 -9.11
CA LYS A 253 -11.01 -9.32 -10.00
C LYS A 253 -10.73 -9.02 -11.46
N ALA A 254 -10.25 -10.00 -12.19
CA ALA A 254 -10.17 -9.93 -13.66
C ALA A 254 -10.37 -11.32 -14.26
N LYS A 255 -10.44 -11.40 -15.58
CA LYS A 255 -10.48 -12.65 -16.32
C LYS A 255 -9.30 -12.75 -17.26
N VAL A 256 -8.82 -13.98 -17.48
CA VAL A 256 -7.76 -14.23 -18.47
C VAL A 256 -8.12 -13.58 -19.81
N GLY A 257 -7.18 -12.80 -20.35
CA GLY A 257 -7.32 -12.02 -21.57
C GLY A 257 -7.69 -10.55 -21.35
N GLU A 258 -8.21 -10.17 -20.18
CA GLU A 258 -8.57 -8.79 -19.86
C GLU A 258 -7.32 -7.90 -19.65
N ARG A 259 -7.43 -6.64 -20.07
CA ARG A 259 -6.49 -5.57 -19.74
C ARG A 259 -6.92 -4.86 -18.46
N VAL A 260 -5.98 -4.74 -17.53
CA VAL A 260 -6.17 -4.08 -16.24
C VAL A 260 -5.36 -2.80 -16.21
N ARG A 261 -5.98 -1.71 -15.75
CA ARG A 261 -5.32 -0.45 -15.37
C ARG A 261 -5.46 -0.23 -13.87
N LEU A 262 -4.34 -0.02 -13.19
CA LEU A 262 -4.33 0.38 -11.78
C LEU A 262 -3.93 1.85 -11.68
N TYR A 263 -4.77 2.65 -11.02
CA TYR A 263 -4.44 3.98 -10.54
C TYR A 263 -3.84 3.83 -9.15
N PHE A 264 -2.51 3.87 -9.08
CA PHE A 264 -1.77 3.63 -7.85
C PHE A 264 -1.24 4.94 -7.28
N GLY A 265 -1.58 5.23 -6.03
CA GLY A 265 -1.07 6.39 -5.29
C GLY A 265 -0.23 6.00 -4.09
N VAL A 266 0.63 6.90 -3.63
CA VAL A 266 1.27 6.82 -2.32
C VAL A 266 0.88 8.07 -1.55
N GLY A 267 -0.10 7.93 -0.66
CA GLY A 267 -0.55 9.03 0.20
C GLY A 267 0.52 9.44 1.22
N GLY A 268 1.42 8.52 1.57
CA GLY A 268 2.45 8.73 2.57
C GLY A 268 1.89 8.62 4.01
N PRO A 269 2.40 9.42 4.95
CA PRO A 269 3.12 10.68 4.71
C PRO A 269 4.58 10.54 4.26
N ASN A 270 5.29 9.45 4.59
CA ASN A 270 6.76 9.47 4.50
C ASN A 270 7.34 8.48 3.48
N VAL A 271 6.76 7.28 3.36
CA VAL A 271 7.47 6.19 2.65
C VAL A 271 7.27 6.26 1.14
N THR A 272 8.34 6.04 0.39
CA THR A 272 8.28 5.75 -1.05
C THR A 272 7.98 4.28 -1.27
N SER A 273 7.07 3.94 -2.19
CA SER A 273 6.74 2.54 -2.50
C SER A 273 7.65 1.98 -3.59
N SER A 274 8.19 0.78 -3.38
CA SER A 274 8.75 -0.05 -4.44
C SER A 274 7.64 -0.92 -5.02
N PHE A 275 6.68 -0.29 -5.72
CA PHE A 275 5.45 -0.94 -6.14
C PHE A 275 5.69 -2.03 -7.18
N HIS A 276 5.17 -3.22 -6.90
CA HIS A 276 5.35 -4.41 -7.70
C HIS A 276 4.09 -5.29 -7.69
N VAL A 277 3.84 -6.02 -8.78
CA VAL A 277 2.85 -7.09 -8.84
C VAL A 277 3.55 -8.41 -9.08
N ILE A 278 3.53 -9.27 -8.08
CA ILE A 278 4.17 -10.59 -8.10
C ILE A 278 3.47 -11.46 -9.12
N GLY A 279 4.26 -12.05 -10.02
CA GLY A 279 3.78 -12.91 -11.10
C GLY A 279 3.35 -12.15 -12.37
N GLU A 280 3.39 -10.82 -12.38
CA GLU A 280 3.08 -10.00 -13.55
C GLU A 280 4.22 -9.06 -13.96
N ILE A 281 4.11 -8.53 -15.18
CA ILE A 281 4.96 -7.46 -15.69
C ILE A 281 4.05 -6.32 -16.14
N PHE A 282 4.34 -5.09 -15.75
CA PHE A 282 3.61 -3.94 -16.27
C PHE A 282 3.95 -3.73 -17.75
N ASP A 283 2.95 -3.86 -18.62
CA ASP A 283 3.05 -3.50 -20.02
C ASP A 283 3.38 -2.02 -20.15
N LYS A 284 2.77 -1.17 -19.32
CA LYS A 284 3.05 0.27 -19.25
C LYS A 284 3.09 0.78 -17.83
N VAL A 285 4.03 1.67 -17.56
CA VAL A 285 4.14 2.45 -16.32
C VAL A 285 4.24 3.93 -16.67
N TYR A 286 3.20 4.69 -16.34
CA TYR A 286 3.17 6.14 -16.51
C TYR A 286 3.79 6.79 -15.27
N TYR A 287 5.04 7.25 -15.39
CA TYR A 287 5.77 7.84 -14.26
C TYR A 287 5.04 9.06 -13.71
N GLU A 288 4.93 9.13 -12.38
CA GLU A 288 4.30 10.23 -11.65
C GLU A 288 2.85 10.55 -12.09
N GLY A 289 2.19 9.61 -12.80
CA GLY A 289 0.86 9.82 -13.37
C GLY A 289 0.82 10.71 -14.61
N GLY A 290 1.97 11.01 -15.22
CA GLY A 290 2.11 11.85 -16.42
C GLY A 290 1.77 11.13 -17.74
N SER A 291 2.12 11.74 -18.87
CA SER A 291 1.78 11.24 -20.21
C SER A 291 2.80 10.25 -20.80
N HIS A 292 4.06 10.28 -20.33
CA HIS A 292 5.10 9.38 -20.78
C HIS A 292 5.04 8.07 -19.99
N PHE A 293 5.24 6.95 -20.68
CA PHE A 293 5.31 5.64 -20.06
C PHE A 293 6.58 4.89 -20.43
N GLN A 294 7.02 4.03 -19.52
CA GLN A 294 7.98 2.95 -19.77
C GLN A 294 7.23 1.64 -20.01
N GLU A 295 7.83 0.73 -20.75
CA GLU A 295 7.25 -0.59 -21.05
C GLU A 295 8.04 -1.73 -20.39
N ASN A 296 7.36 -2.85 -20.15
CA ASN A 296 7.93 -4.10 -19.61
C ASN A 296 8.67 -3.93 -18.28
N VAL A 297 8.02 -3.28 -17.31
CA VAL A 297 8.59 -3.00 -15.98
C VAL A 297 7.97 -3.90 -14.93
N GLN A 298 8.78 -4.60 -14.14
CA GLN A 298 8.26 -5.39 -13.02
C GLN A 298 7.98 -4.56 -11.76
N THR A 299 8.81 -3.55 -11.49
CA THR A 299 8.77 -2.77 -10.24
C THR A 299 9.00 -1.31 -10.56
N THR A 300 8.18 -0.43 -9.99
CA THR A 300 8.29 1.02 -10.18
C THR A 300 8.37 1.73 -8.83
N MET A 301 9.17 2.79 -8.76
CA MET A 301 9.28 3.62 -7.57
C MET A 301 8.19 4.69 -7.62
N VAL A 302 7.40 4.79 -6.55
CA VAL A 302 6.34 5.81 -6.43
C VAL A 302 6.60 6.64 -5.17
N PRO A 303 6.96 7.94 -5.32
CA PRO A 303 7.37 8.77 -4.18
C PRO A 303 6.20 9.04 -3.23
N ALA A 304 6.50 9.39 -1.98
CA ALA A 304 5.49 9.88 -1.05
C ALA A 304 4.79 11.14 -1.62
N GLY A 305 3.46 11.18 -1.59
CA GLY A 305 2.66 12.19 -2.27
C GLY A 305 2.61 12.03 -3.80
N GLY A 306 3.17 10.96 -4.35
CA GLY A 306 3.19 10.66 -5.77
C GLY A 306 2.11 9.66 -6.21
N SER A 307 2.01 9.47 -7.52
CA SER A 307 1.14 8.46 -8.11
C SER A 307 1.76 7.83 -9.36
N THR A 308 1.17 6.77 -9.87
CA THR A 308 1.49 6.17 -11.18
C THR A 308 0.25 5.49 -11.75
N ILE A 309 0.19 5.39 -13.07
CA ILE A 309 -0.78 4.52 -13.74
C ILE A 309 0.02 3.32 -14.26
N VAL A 310 -0.42 2.10 -13.95
CA VAL A 310 0.14 0.89 -14.56
C VAL A 310 -0.92 0.16 -15.36
N GLU A 311 -0.51 -0.42 -16.49
CA GLU A 311 -1.35 -1.26 -17.33
C GLU A 311 -0.67 -2.60 -17.57
N PHE A 312 -1.46 -3.67 -17.60
CA PHE A 312 -1.00 -5.01 -17.98
C PHE A 312 -2.19 -5.86 -18.42
N LYS A 313 -1.92 -6.88 -19.24
CA LYS A 313 -2.88 -7.90 -19.62
C LYS A 313 -2.65 -9.16 -18.78
N VAL A 314 -3.72 -9.71 -18.21
CA VAL A 314 -3.61 -10.95 -17.43
C VAL A 314 -3.76 -12.18 -18.34
N GLU A 315 -2.74 -13.04 -18.39
CA GLU A 315 -2.67 -14.12 -19.40
C GLU A 315 -2.85 -15.53 -18.83
N VAL A 316 -2.71 -15.70 -17.52
CA VAL A 316 -2.85 -16.99 -16.83
C VAL A 316 -3.77 -16.79 -15.61
N PRO A 317 -4.61 -17.77 -15.23
CA PRO A 317 -5.43 -17.66 -14.04
C PRO A 317 -4.58 -17.76 -12.77
N GLY A 318 -5.07 -17.17 -11.68
CA GLY A 318 -4.44 -17.24 -10.36
C GLY A 318 -4.55 -15.94 -9.58
N THR A 319 -3.86 -15.90 -8.44
CA THR A 319 -3.82 -14.72 -7.57
C THR A 319 -2.50 -13.97 -7.76
N TYR A 320 -2.56 -12.75 -8.28
CA TYR A 320 -1.42 -11.85 -8.44
C TYR A 320 -1.36 -10.87 -7.29
N VAL A 321 -0.17 -10.66 -6.73
CA VAL A 321 -0.04 -9.99 -5.42
C VAL A 321 0.61 -8.62 -5.60
N LEU A 322 -0.13 -7.57 -5.28
CA LEU A 322 0.34 -6.19 -5.22
C LEU A 322 1.15 -6.02 -3.93
N VAL A 323 2.35 -5.45 -4.00
CA VAL A 323 3.22 -5.22 -2.83
C VAL A 323 4.03 -3.94 -2.92
N ASP A 324 4.45 -3.45 -1.74
CA ASP A 324 5.69 -2.68 -1.60
C ASP A 324 6.85 -3.66 -1.44
N HIS A 325 7.75 -3.70 -2.43
CA HIS A 325 8.86 -4.65 -2.48
C HIS A 325 10.03 -4.32 -1.53
N SER A 326 9.91 -3.27 -0.71
CA SER A 326 10.64 -3.24 0.57
C SER A 326 10.02 -4.28 1.51
N LEU A 327 10.39 -5.55 1.32
CA LEU A 327 9.60 -6.74 1.67
C LEU A 327 9.02 -6.81 3.10
N PHE A 328 9.72 -6.27 4.12
CA PHE A 328 9.16 -6.19 5.48
C PHE A 328 7.88 -5.36 5.56
N ARG A 329 7.67 -4.42 4.64
CA ARG A 329 6.43 -3.63 4.54
C ARG A 329 5.25 -4.49 4.09
N ALA A 330 5.46 -5.33 3.07
CA ALA A 330 4.44 -6.25 2.58
C ALA A 330 4.13 -7.35 3.60
N PHE A 331 5.14 -8.12 3.99
CA PHE A 331 4.94 -9.37 4.72
C PHE A 331 4.91 -9.21 6.25
N ASN A 332 5.28 -8.04 6.79
CA ASN A 332 5.26 -7.80 8.24
C ASN A 332 4.50 -6.53 8.66
N LYS A 333 4.07 -5.66 7.72
CA LYS A 333 3.34 -4.42 8.05
C LYS A 333 2.03 -4.23 7.28
N GLY A 334 1.67 -5.14 6.36
CA GLY A 334 0.35 -5.15 5.74
C GLY A 334 0.26 -4.70 4.28
N ALA A 335 1.37 -4.39 3.61
CA ALA A 335 1.35 -3.78 2.27
C ALA A 335 1.15 -4.84 1.18
N VAL A 336 -0.01 -5.50 1.22
CA VAL A 336 -0.39 -6.62 0.35
C VAL A 336 -1.79 -6.36 -0.20
N GLY A 337 -1.94 -6.51 -1.52
CA GLY A 337 -3.24 -6.57 -2.19
C GLY A 337 -3.26 -7.75 -3.16
N MET A 338 -4.45 -8.20 -3.54
CA MET A 338 -4.64 -9.33 -4.44
C MET A 338 -5.46 -8.92 -5.65
N LEU A 339 -5.05 -9.43 -6.81
CA LEU A 339 -5.82 -9.49 -8.03
C LEU A 339 -6.06 -10.96 -8.39
N LYS A 340 -7.30 -11.42 -8.23
CA LYS A 340 -7.74 -12.76 -8.59
C LYS A 340 -8.18 -12.79 -10.05
N VAL A 341 -7.53 -13.64 -10.83
CA VAL A 341 -7.77 -13.82 -12.26
C VAL A 341 -8.39 -15.18 -12.50
N GLU A 342 -9.60 -15.17 -13.06
CA GLU A 342 -10.33 -16.40 -13.42
C GLU A 342 -10.20 -16.70 -14.91
N GLY A 343 -10.03 -17.97 -15.27
CA GLY A 343 -9.96 -18.39 -16.67
C GLY A 343 -9.31 -19.76 -16.85
N PRO A 344 -9.17 -20.21 -18.11
CA PRO A 344 -8.51 -21.48 -18.41
C PRO A 344 -7.00 -21.40 -18.13
N GLU A 345 -6.43 -22.49 -17.61
CA GLU A 345 -4.98 -22.62 -17.47
C GLU A 345 -4.28 -22.62 -18.84
N ASP A 346 -3.13 -21.96 -18.92
CA ASP A 346 -2.19 -22.10 -20.04
C ASP A 346 -0.84 -22.64 -19.54
N LYS A 347 -0.69 -23.96 -19.62
CA LYS A 347 0.53 -24.66 -19.16
C LYS A 347 1.75 -24.41 -20.03
N ALA A 348 1.59 -23.88 -21.24
CA ALA A 348 2.72 -23.46 -22.06
C ALA A 348 3.35 -22.18 -21.50
N THR A 349 2.52 -21.29 -20.94
CA THR A 349 2.96 -20.06 -20.28
C THR A 349 3.38 -20.31 -18.82
N TYR A 350 2.55 -21.00 -18.02
CA TYR A 350 2.87 -21.32 -16.63
C TYR A 350 2.22 -22.64 -16.18
N SER A 351 3.05 -23.62 -15.80
CA SER A 351 2.60 -24.95 -15.36
C SER A 351 2.60 -25.13 -13.84
N GLY A 352 2.92 -24.08 -13.07
CA GLY A 352 3.04 -24.12 -11.62
C GLY A 352 1.70 -24.12 -10.89
N LYS A 353 1.74 -24.26 -9.56
CA LYS A 353 0.55 -24.16 -8.70
C LYS A 353 0.22 -22.69 -8.41
N GLU A 354 -1.03 -22.43 -8.06
CA GLU A 354 -1.46 -21.13 -7.55
C GLU A 354 -0.78 -20.80 -6.20
N VAL A 355 -0.74 -19.51 -5.86
CA VAL A 355 -0.23 -18.98 -4.60
C VAL A 355 -0.89 -19.67 -3.40
N ASP A 356 -0.07 -20.09 -2.43
CA ASP A 356 -0.52 -20.77 -1.21
C ASP A 356 -0.06 -20.05 0.06
N SER A 357 -0.36 -20.65 1.22
CA SER A 357 0.04 -20.14 2.55
C SER A 357 1.53 -20.15 2.80
N ILE A 358 2.36 -20.79 1.96
CA ILE A 358 3.82 -20.68 2.07
C ILE A 358 4.26 -19.26 1.67
N TYR A 359 3.59 -18.68 0.67
CA TYR A 359 3.93 -17.35 0.17
C TYR A 359 3.19 -16.22 0.90
N LEU A 360 1.88 -16.35 1.07
CA LEU A 360 1.05 -15.30 1.65
C LEU A 360 0.90 -15.39 3.18
N SER A 361 1.50 -16.40 3.79
CA SER A 361 1.36 -16.70 5.21
C SER A 361 -0.12 -16.78 5.64
N GLU A 362 -0.49 -16.15 6.75
CA GLU A 362 -1.85 -16.05 7.27
C GLU A 362 -2.80 -15.33 6.31
N LYS A 363 -2.26 -14.50 5.40
CA LYS A 363 -3.03 -13.74 4.40
C LYS A 363 -3.54 -14.60 3.24
N ALA A 364 -3.13 -15.86 3.15
CA ALA A 364 -3.68 -16.82 2.19
C ALA A 364 -5.12 -17.23 2.54
N GLY A 365 -5.49 -17.15 3.82
CA GLY A 365 -6.82 -17.50 4.32
C GLY A 365 -7.57 -16.30 4.89
N SER A 366 -8.78 -16.53 5.38
CA SER A 366 -9.53 -15.51 6.12
C SER A 366 -9.01 -15.44 7.56
N THR A 367 -8.68 -14.23 8.01
CA THR A 367 -8.27 -13.93 9.38
C THR A 367 -9.43 -13.50 10.28
N ALA A 368 -10.68 -13.51 9.79
CA ALA A 368 -11.87 -13.04 10.50
C ALA A 368 -12.08 -13.68 11.89
N ALA A 369 -11.67 -14.95 12.05
CA ALA A 369 -11.73 -15.65 13.33
C ALA A 369 -10.90 -14.97 14.43
N VAL A 370 -9.81 -14.29 14.08
CA VAL A 370 -8.97 -13.51 15.01
C VAL A 370 -9.79 -12.35 15.56
N GLY A 371 -10.46 -11.57 14.70
CA GLY A 371 -11.32 -10.47 15.13
C GLY A 371 -12.46 -10.92 16.05
N VAL A 372 -13.09 -12.08 15.75
CA VAL A 372 -14.14 -12.67 16.60
C VAL A 372 -13.59 -13.02 17.99
N ALA A 373 -12.43 -13.68 18.05
CA ALA A 373 -11.79 -14.03 19.32
C ALA A 373 -11.40 -12.77 20.13
N THR A 374 -10.86 -11.74 19.48
CA THR A 374 -10.52 -10.47 20.15
C THR A 374 -11.75 -9.79 20.74
N ALA A 375 -12.86 -9.70 19.98
CA ALA A 375 -14.10 -9.11 20.48
C ALA A 375 -14.67 -9.92 21.68
N ALA A 376 -14.64 -11.24 21.59
CA ALA A 376 -15.07 -12.11 22.69
C ALA A 376 -14.17 -11.96 23.94
N ALA A 377 -12.86 -11.80 23.76
CA ALA A 377 -11.92 -11.55 24.85
C ALA A 377 -12.21 -10.21 25.55
N ALA A 378 -12.44 -9.14 24.78
CA ALA A 378 -12.80 -7.82 25.32
C ALA A 378 -14.14 -7.87 26.08
N GLY A 379 -15.09 -8.68 25.62
CA GLY A 379 -16.39 -8.89 26.27
C GLY A 379 -16.39 -9.93 27.39
N GLY A 380 -15.25 -10.56 27.72
CA GLY A 380 -15.17 -11.61 28.75
C GLY A 380 -15.90 -12.92 28.39
N THR A 381 -16.15 -13.17 27.10
CA THR A 381 -16.89 -14.33 26.57
C THR A 381 -16.05 -15.27 25.71
N LEU A 382 -14.72 -15.10 25.74
CA LEU A 382 -13.79 -15.93 24.96
C LEU A 382 -13.89 -17.41 25.37
N THR A 383 -14.12 -18.27 24.37
CA THR A 383 -14.17 -19.73 24.54
C THR A 383 -12.93 -20.41 23.94
N PRO A 384 -12.56 -21.62 24.40
CA PRO A 384 -11.49 -22.40 23.77
C PRO A 384 -11.72 -22.63 22.28
N GLU A 385 -12.97 -22.86 21.85
CA GLU A 385 -13.33 -23.06 20.44
C GLU A 385 -13.01 -21.83 19.59
N MET A 386 -13.30 -20.62 20.09
CA MET A 386 -12.94 -19.36 19.43
C MET A 386 -11.41 -19.21 19.33
N GLN A 387 -10.66 -19.55 20.38
CA GLN A 387 -9.20 -19.54 20.35
C GLN A 387 -8.63 -20.53 19.34
N ILE A 388 -9.23 -21.72 19.23
CA ILE A 388 -8.81 -22.76 18.26
C ILE A 388 -9.01 -22.25 16.82
N GLN A 389 -10.13 -21.60 16.53
CA GLN A 389 -10.39 -21.04 15.20
C GLN A 389 -9.44 -19.89 14.85
N ALA A 390 -9.23 -18.95 15.78
CA ALA A 390 -8.25 -17.88 15.61
C ALA A 390 -6.82 -18.42 15.46
N GLY A 391 -6.45 -19.40 16.29
CA GLY A 391 -5.15 -20.05 16.27
C GLY A 391 -4.89 -20.82 14.98
N ALA A 392 -5.91 -21.46 14.39
CA ALA A 392 -5.79 -22.14 13.10
C ALA A 392 -5.49 -21.15 11.97
N ALA A 393 -6.17 -20.00 11.95
CA ALA A 393 -5.93 -18.94 10.96
C ALA A 393 -4.51 -18.37 11.07
N LEU A 394 -4.05 -18.11 12.31
CA LEU A 394 -2.69 -17.62 12.57
C LEU A 394 -1.61 -18.69 12.34
N PHE A 395 -1.91 -19.97 12.52
CA PHE A 395 -0.95 -21.07 12.32
C PHE A 395 -0.58 -21.24 10.84
N ALA A 396 -1.53 -20.99 9.94
CA ALA A 396 -1.31 -21.07 8.50
C ALA A 396 -0.20 -20.09 8.08
N GLY A 397 0.84 -20.62 7.46
CA GLY A 397 2.00 -19.85 7.02
C GLY A 397 3.02 -19.52 8.11
N THR A 398 2.56 -18.93 9.21
CA THR A 398 3.42 -18.53 10.34
C THR A 398 4.12 -19.75 10.95
N CYS A 399 3.39 -20.84 11.18
CA CYS A 399 3.93 -22.06 11.77
C CYS A 399 3.96 -23.23 10.77
N SER A 400 2.96 -23.30 9.88
CA SER A 400 2.80 -24.41 8.94
C SER A 400 3.86 -24.45 7.83
N SER A 401 4.60 -23.37 7.59
CA SER A 401 5.69 -23.33 6.61
C SER A 401 6.82 -24.32 6.95
N CYS A 402 7.06 -24.55 8.24
CA CYS A 402 8.05 -25.53 8.73
C CYS A 402 7.37 -26.78 9.32
N HIS A 403 6.31 -26.61 10.12
CA HIS A 403 5.66 -27.72 10.81
C HIS A 403 4.60 -28.44 9.97
N MET A 404 4.38 -27.99 8.73
CA MET A 404 3.37 -28.47 7.79
C MET A 404 1.92 -28.18 8.26
N PRO A 405 0.94 -28.11 7.34
CA PRO A 405 -0.47 -27.89 7.72
C PRO A 405 -1.05 -28.99 8.62
N ASP A 406 -0.52 -30.22 8.53
CA ASP A 406 -0.95 -31.36 9.35
C ASP A 406 -0.11 -31.54 10.63
N GLY A 407 0.81 -30.61 10.91
CA GLY A 407 1.66 -30.61 12.10
C GLY A 407 2.72 -31.71 12.12
N LYS A 408 2.91 -32.48 11.04
CA LYS A 408 3.87 -33.59 11.03
C LYS A 408 5.33 -33.17 10.83
N GLY A 409 5.56 -31.90 10.45
CA GLY A 409 6.89 -31.44 10.08
C GLY A 409 7.46 -32.24 8.90
N VAL A 410 8.78 -32.26 8.81
CA VAL A 410 9.53 -32.98 7.77
C VAL A 410 10.72 -33.67 8.43
N PRO A 411 10.62 -34.92 8.87
CA PRO A 411 11.74 -35.63 9.46
C PRO A 411 12.91 -35.80 8.46
N PRO A 412 14.18 -35.60 8.89
CA PRO A 412 14.67 -35.22 10.22
C PRO A 412 14.92 -33.69 10.36
N VAL A 413 14.31 -32.86 9.51
CA VAL A 413 14.57 -31.43 9.40
C VAL A 413 13.70 -30.62 10.36
N PHE A 414 12.37 -30.77 10.27
CA PHE A 414 11.41 -30.06 11.11
C PHE A 414 10.66 -31.04 12.01
N PRO A 415 10.67 -30.83 13.34
CA PRO A 415 10.02 -31.76 14.27
C PRO A 415 8.49 -31.71 14.16
N PRO A 416 7.80 -32.82 14.41
CA PRO A 416 6.34 -32.85 14.45
C PRO A 416 5.81 -32.10 15.68
N LEU A 417 4.77 -31.30 15.45
CA LEU A 417 3.85 -30.85 16.49
C LEU A 417 2.74 -31.88 16.72
N ALA A 418 2.49 -32.75 15.75
CA ALA A 418 1.51 -33.82 15.84
C ALA A 418 1.94 -34.91 16.82
N ALA A 419 1.06 -35.25 17.77
CA ALA A 419 1.29 -36.22 18.85
C ALA A 419 2.70 -36.08 19.46
N SER A 420 3.12 -34.84 19.75
CA SER A 420 4.51 -34.52 20.10
C SER A 420 4.79 -34.81 21.58
N ASP A 421 5.67 -35.78 21.85
CA ASP A 421 6.16 -36.08 23.20
C ASP A 421 6.81 -34.84 23.85
N PHE A 422 7.53 -34.04 23.08
CA PHE A 422 8.17 -32.81 23.49
C PHE A 422 7.16 -31.78 24.01
N LEU A 423 6.03 -31.61 23.32
CA LEU A 423 4.94 -30.72 23.78
C LEU A 423 4.28 -31.25 25.05
N THR A 424 4.10 -32.57 25.16
CA THR A 424 3.45 -33.18 26.34
C THR A 424 4.36 -33.29 27.56
N GLY A 425 5.68 -33.40 27.35
CA GLY A 425 6.69 -33.55 28.39
C GLY A 425 7.19 -32.22 28.95
N LYS A 426 6.79 -31.10 28.36
CA LYS A 426 7.14 -29.75 28.81
C LYS A 426 5.97 -29.05 29.49
N SER A 427 6.32 -28.15 30.41
CA SER A 427 5.35 -27.22 30.97
C SER A 427 4.86 -26.24 29.89
N LYS A 428 3.66 -25.70 30.10
CA LYS A 428 3.09 -24.64 29.24
C LYS A 428 4.07 -23.48 29.06
N ASP A 429 4.73 -23.07 30.15
CA ASP A 429 5.67 -21.94 30.15
C ASP A 429 6.92 -22.21 29.31
N GLU A 430 7.44 -23.44 29.33
CA GLU A 430 8.57 -23.82 28.47
C GLU A 430 8.17 -23.80 26.99
N VAL A 431 6.97 -24.27 26.63
CA VAL A 431 6.49 -24.24 25.24
C VAL A 431 6.25 -22.81 24.77
N ILE A 432 5.68 -21.95 25.60
CA ILE A 432 5.58 -20.50 25.33
C ILE A 432 6.99 -19.91 25.15
N GLY A 433 7.94 -20.29 26.01
CA GLY A 433 9.32 -19.86 25.93
C GLY A 433 10.01 -20.24 24.61
N VAL A 434 9.70 -21.42 24.04
CA VAL A 434 10.19 -21.84 22.72
C VAL A 434 9.70 -20.90 21.62
N VAL A 435 8.41 -20.53 21.62
CA VAL A 435 7.88 -19.59 20.61
C VAL A 435 8.52 -18.21 20.74
N LEU A 436 8.64 -17.70 21.98
CA LEU A 436 9.19 -16.37 22.23
C LEU A 436 10.69 -16.26 21.96
N ASN A 437 11.47 -17.30 22.22
CA ASN A 437 12.93 -17.24 22.17
C ASN A 437 13.55 -18.01 21.00
N GLY A 438 12.74 -18.79 20.29
CA GLY A 438 13.24 -19.79 19.39
C GLY A 438 13.78 -21.01 20.14
N LEU A 439 14.25 -21.98 19.37
CA LEU A 439 14.85 -23.21 19.87
C LEU A 439 15.94 -23.64 18.90
N SER A 440 17.14 -23.85 19.41
CA SER A 440 18.29 -24.31 18.64
C SER A 440 19.03 -25.43 19.35
N GLY A 441 19.84 -26.15 18.57
CA GLY A 441 20.60 -27.29 19.06
C GLY A 441 19.83 -28.61 18.99
N LYS A 442 20.44 -29.65 19.54
CA LYS A 442 19.91 -31.01 19.46
C LYS A 442 18.67 -31.17 20.35
N VAL A 443 17.60 -31.67 19.76
CA VAL A 443 16.38 -32.10 20.47
C VAL A 443 15.92 -33.45 19.96
N THR A 444 15.24 -34.20 20.82
CA THR A 444 14.57 -35.45 20.44
C THR A 444 13.08 -35.23 20.52
N VAL A 445 12.37 -35.55 19.43
CA VAL A 445 10.91 -35.48 19.37
C VAL A 445 10.40 -36.77 18.74
N ASN A 446 9.51 -37.46 19.45
CA ASN A 446 8.93 -38.75 19.07
C ASN A 446 10.00 -39.80 18.69
N GLY A 447 11.11 -39.82 19.44
CA GLY A 447 12.23 -40.74 19.23
C GLY A 447 13.17 -40.39 18.07
N ALA A 448 12.92 -39.34 17.30
CA ALA A 448 13.81 -38.85 16.24
C ALA A 448 14.64 -37.65 16.72
N GLU A 449 15.91 -37.59 16.31
CA GLU A 449 16.80 -36.45 16.58
C GLU A 449 16.64 -35.34 15.54
N TYR A 450 16.60 -34.10 16.02
CA TYR A 450 16.58 -32.88 15.23
C TYR A 450 17.69 -31.95 15.71
N ASN A 451 18.36 -31.27 14.79
CA ASN A 451 19.39 -30.27 15.11
C ASN A 451 19.29 -29.10 14.13
N SER A 452 18.26 -28.29 14.34
CA SER A 452 17.94 -27.13 13.50
C SER A 452 17.82 -25.88 14.36
N VAL A 453 17.40 -24.78 13.75
CA VAL A 453 17.12 -23.51 14.43
C VAL A 453 15.69 -23.10 14.11
N MET A 454 14.83 -23.06 15.13
CA MET A 454 13.58 -22.32 15.10
C MET A 454 13.87 -20.88 15.55
N PRO A 455 13.71 -19.86 14.68
CA PRO A 455 13.89 -18.47 15.06
C PRO A 455 12.89 -18.03 16.14
N PRO A 456 13.21 -16.98 16.93
CA PRO A 456 12.26 -16.38 17.85
C PRO A 456 11.11 -15.69 17.11
N TRP A 457 9.88 -15.94 17.56
CA TRP A 457 8.66 -15.26 17.10
C TRP A 457 8.17 -14.24 18.14
N SER A 458 9.12 -13.54 18.77
CA SER A 458 8.87 -12.59 19.86
C SER A 458 8.06 -11.36 19.45
N HIS A 459 7.94 -11.09 18.14
CA HIS A 459 7.15 -10.00 17.59
C HIS A 459 5.63 -10.24 17.73
N LEU A 460 5.18 -11.50 17.70
CA LEU A 460 3.76 -11.86 17.88
C LEU A 460 3.22 -11.36 19.23
N ASN A 461 1.94 -11.02 19.26
CA ASN A 461 1.27 -10.59 20.48
C ASN A 461 0.92 -11.77 21.39
N ASP A 462 0.64 -11.45 22.65
CA ASP A 462 0.38 -12.47 23.68
C ASP A 462 -0.87 -13.27 23.40
N ASP A 463 -1.90 -12.63 22.87
CA ASP A 463 -3.14 -13.27 22.43
C ASP A 463 -2.95 -14.12 21.17
N ASP A 464 -2.16 -13.65 20.19
CA ASP A 464 -1.84 -14.42 18.99
C ASP A 464 -1.12 -15.73 19.35
N ILE A 465 -0.07 -15.66 20.20
CA ILE A 465 0.65 -16.85 20.69
C ILE A 465 -0.29 -17.77 21.51
N ALA A 466 -1.13 -17.18 22.36
CA ALA A 466 -2.08 -17.96 23.16
C ALA A 466 -3.08 -18.73 22.29
N ASN A 467 -3.60 -18.10 21.23
CA ASN A 467 -4.51 -18.73 20.29
C ASN A 467 -3.81 -19.83 19.48
N ILE A 468 -2.63 -19.56 18.91
CA ILE A 468 -1.83 -20.55 18.16
C ILE A 468 -1.54 -21.79 19.02
N LEU A 469 -1.04 -21.60 20.25
CA LEU A 469 -0.71 -22.73 21.11
C LEU A 469 -1.95 -23.51 21.55
N THR A 470 -3.07 -22.82 21.80
CA THR A 470 -4.35 -23.48 22.11
C THR A 470 -4.85 -24.33 20.94
N TYR A 471 -4.70 -23.84 19.69
CA TYR A 471 -4.96 -24.62 18.48
C TYR A 471 -4.05 -25.85 18.40
N VAL A 472 -2.73 -25.70 18.58
CA VAL A 472 -1.77 -26.81 18.52
C VAL A 472 -2.06 -27.88 19.58
N TYR A 473 -2.34 -27.49 20.82
CA TYR A 473 -2.69 -28.44 21.89
C TYR A 473 -4.01 -29.18 21.66
N SER A 474 -4.96 -28.53 20.98
CA SER A 474 -6.28 -29.10 20.70
C SER A 474 -6.34 -29.87 19.37
N SER A 475 -5.24 -29.87 18.61
CA SER A 475 -5.14 -30.47 17.29
C SER A 475 -4.14 -31.63 17.27
N PHE A 476 -4.08 -32.31 16.12
CA PHE A 476 -3.01 -33.27 15.78
C PHE A 476 -2.80 -34.42 16.78
N GLY A 477 -3.83 -34.81 17.53
CA GLY A 477 -3.74 -35.86 18.55
C GLY A 477 -3.01 -35.45 19.83
N ASN A 478 -2.78 -34.15 20.05
CA ASN A 478 -2.16 -33.65 21.27
C ASN A 478 -3.11 -33.69 22.48
N LYS A 479 -2.52 -33.57 23.68
CA LYS A 479 -3.27 -33.45 24.92
C LYS A 479 -3.87 -32.05 25.03
N LYS A 480 -5.21 -31.98 24.98
CA LYS A 480 -5.97 -30.73 25.10
C LYS A 480 -5.48 -29.89 26.28
N ASN A 481 -5.11 -28.65 25.98
CA ASN A 481 -4.67 -27.65 26.94
C ASN A 481 -4.98 -26.27 26.35
N THR A 482 -5.19 -25.27 27.21
CA THR A 482 -5.50 -23.91 26.79
C THR A 482 -4.42 -22.97 27.29
N VAL A 483 -3.95 -22.07 26.43
CA VAL A 483 -3.00 -21.01 26.77
C VAL A 483 -3.77 -19.69 26.80
N SER A 484 -3.59 -18.92 27.87
CA SER A 484 -4.18 -17.58 27.98
C SER A 484 -3.17 -16.49 27.61
N ALA A 485 -3.63 -15.32 27.16
CA ALA A 485 -2.74 -14.18 26.91
C ALA A 485 -1.92 -13.81 28.16
N LYS A 486 -2.50 -13.92 29.36
CA LYS A 486 -1.80 -13.70 30.64
C LYS A 486 -0.68 -14.71 30.92
N ASP A 487 -0.83 -15.96 30.46
CA ASP A 487 0.26 -16.93 30.53
C ASP A 487 1.45 -16.46 29.69
N VAL A 488 1.18 -16.00 28.46
CA VAL A 488 2.23 -15.53 27.54
C VAL A 488 2.89 -14.26 28.04
N GLU A 489 2.10 -13.29 28.49
CA GLU A 489 2.58 -12.02 29.09
C GLU A 489 3.54 -12.31 30.24
N ARG A 490 3.15 -13.19 31.17
CA ARG A 490 3.97 -13.59 32.32
C ARG A 490 5.29 -14.23 31.87
N VAL A 491 5.24 -15.18 30.95
CA VAL A 491 6.47 -15.82 30.44
C VAL A 491 7.36 -14.80 29.73
N ARG A 492 6.77 -13.94 28.89
CA ARG A 492 7.48 -12.87 28.17
C ARG A 492 8.22 -11.93 29.13
N ALA A 493 7.59 -11.53 30.24
CA ALA A 493 8.20 -10.66 31.25
C ALA A 493 9.38 -11.30 31.99
N THR A 494 9.33 -12.63 32.20
CA THR A 494 10.37 -13.36 32.93
C THR A 494 11.53 -13.87 32.06
N THR A 495 11.38 -13.76 30.74
CA THR A 495 12.33 -14.31 29.77
C THR A 495 13.49 -13.33 29.52
N LYS A 496 14.73 -13.75 29.82
CA LYS A 496 15.93 -12.97 29.46
C LYS A 496 16.22 -13.13 27.96
N ARG A 497 16.05 -12.07 27.18
CA ARG A 497 16.38 -12.06 25.75
C ARG A 497 17.87 -11.78 25.54
N PRO A 498 18.57 -12.53 24.66
CA PRO A 498 19.88 -12.12 24.18
C PRO A 498 19.80 -10.74 23.50
N PRO A 499 20.85 -9.90 23.57
CA PRO A 499 20.92 -8.68 22.76
C PRO A 499 20.70 -9.02 21.28
N GLY A 500 19.71 -8.39 20.65
CA GLY A 500 19.31 -8.65 19.25
C GLY A 500 18.11 -9.59 19.06
N ALA A 501 17.57 -10.22 20.11
CA ALA A 501 16.36 -11.05 20.05
C ALA A 501 15.06 -10.29 20.37
N GLY A 502 15.12 -8.97 20.54
CA GLY A 502 13.97 -8.15 20.84
C GLY A 502 14.02 -6.83 20.08
N HIS A 503 13.18 -6.73 19.05
CA HIS A 503 12.57 -5.49 18.60
C HIS A 503 11.13 -5.80 18.20
#